data_AF-A0A3N0XXQ6-F1
#
_entry.id   AF-A0A3N0XXQ6-F1
#
_cell.length_a   1.000
_cell.length_b   1.000
_cell.length_c   1.000
_cell.angle_alpha   90.00
_cell.angle_beta   90.00
_cell.angle_gamma   90.00
#
_symmetry.space_group_name_H-M   'P 1'
#
loop_
_entity.id
_entity.type
_entity.pdbx_description
1 polymer ?
#
loop_
_entity_poly.entity_id
_entity_poly.type
_entity_poly.pdbx_seq_one_letter_code
_entity_poly.pdbx_strand_id
1 'polypeptide(L)'
;MSVETGDEDPPSSSPAYEELLEVVTRAVDKLKIDLPAERGEVKAKSKLNERFLPARSLPQRRGLPFFPDLHTEVSRLWKRPVQY
;
A
#
# COMPACT_ATOMS: atom_id res chain seq x y z
N MET A 1 21.36 12.73 -19.35
CA MET A 1 21.09 11.91 -18.15
C MET A 1 19.71 11.34 -18.30
N SER A 2 19.61 10.05 -18.61
CA SER A 2 18.37 9.30 -18.70
C SER A 2 17.82 9.07 -17.29
N VAL A 3 16.53 9.31 -17.09
CA VAL A 3 15.85 8.89 -15.86
C VAL A 3 15.26 7.52 -16.12
N GLU A 4 15.91 6.52 -15.54
CA GLU A 4 15.46 5.14 -15.44
C GLU A 4 14.13 5.13 -14.65
N THR A 5 13.01 4.91 -15.32
CA THR A 5 11.75 4.53 -14.67
C THR A 5 11.79 3.03 -14.43
N GLY A 6 12.35 2.63 -13.29
CA GLY A 6 12.37 1.25 -12.83
C GLY A 6 11.81 1.17 -11.43
N ASP A 7 10.53 0.81 -11.32
CA ASP A 7 9.98 -0.17 -10.37
C ASP A 7 8.46 -0.31 -10.66
N GLU A 8 8.14 -0.77 -11.88
CA GLU A 8 6.89 -1.49 -12.10
C GLU A 8 7.22 -2.94 -11.76
N ASP A 9 7.10 -3.31 -10.48
CA ASP A 9 7.08 -4.72 -10.09
C ASP A 9 5.93 -5.36 -10.88
N PRO A 10 6.18 -6.32 -11.80
CA PRO A 10 5.09 -7.06 -12.40
C PRO A 10 4.30 -7.71 -11.26
N PRO A 11 2.96 -7.76 -11.33
CA PRO A 11 2.19 -8.45 -10.31
C PRO A 11 2.78 -9.85 -10.21
N SER A 12 3.35 -10.18 -9.05
CA SER A 12 3.87 -11.51 -8.80
C SER A 12 2.71 -12.44 -9.16
N SER A 13 2.88 -13.27 -10.20
CA SER A 13 1.90 -14.24 -10.67
C SER A 13 1.83 -15.37 -9.64
N SER A 14 1.49 -15.00 -8.42
CA SER A 14 1.19 -15.91 -7.33
C SER A 14 -0.15 -16.54 -7.68
N PRO A 15 -0.28 -17.87 -7.65
CA PRO A 15 -1.56 -18.53 -7.92
C PRO A 15 -2.68 -18.02 -7.00
N ALA A 16 -2.34 -17.64 -5.77
CA ALA A 16 -3.29 -17.03 -4.84
C ALA A 16 -3.78 -15.65 -5.30
N TYR A 17 -2.95 -14.87 -6.01
CA TYR A 17 -3.36 -13.59 -6.54
C TYR A 17 -4.36 -13.75 -7.70
N GLU A 18 -4.15 -14.74 -8.57
CA GLU A 18 -5.07 -15.05 -9.67
C GLU A 18 -6.44 -15.48 -9.15
N GLU A 19 -6.48 -16.37 -8.14
CA GLU A 19 -7.73 -16.79 -7.48
C GLU A 19 -8.47 -15.59 -6.87
N LEU A 20 -7.76 -14.68 -6.19
CA LEU A 20 -8.35 -13.48 -5.62
C LEU A 20 -8.94 -12.58 -6.71
N LEU A 21 -8.23 -12.41 -7.83
CA LEU A 21 -8.70 -11.59 -8.94
C LEU A 21 -9.97 -12.16 -9.57
N GLU A 22 -10.07 -13.48 -9.73
CA GLU A 22 -11.28 -14.16 -10.21
C GLU A 22 -12.46 -13.95 -9.25
N VAL A 23 -12.25 -14.12 -7.94
CA VAL A 23 -13.30 -13.94 -6.95
C VAL A 23 -13.82 -12.49 -6.94
N VAL A 24 -12.92 -11.51 -7.00
CA VAL A 24 -13.27 -10.09 -7.02
C VAL A 24 -14.02 -9.74 -8.30
N THR A 25 -13.51 -10.12 -9.47
CA THR A 25 -14.17 -9.85 -10.76
C THR A 25 -15.58 -10.46 -10.81
N ARG A 26 -15.72 -11.72 -10.40
CA ARG A 26 -17.02 -12.39 -10.31
C ARG A 26 -17.98 -11.68 -9.35
N ALA A 27 -17.50 -11.21 -8.20
CA ALA A 27 -18.33 -10.49 -7.24
C ALA A 27 -18.80 -9.14 -7.81
N VAL A 28 -17.90 -8.40 -8.44
CA VAL A 28 -18.17 -7.12 -9.11
C VAL A 28 -19.25 -7.28 -10.18
N ASP A 29 -19.15 -8.31 -11.03
CA ASP A 29 -20.12 -8.62 -12.08
C ASP A 29 -21.50 -8.96 -11.54
N LYS A 30 -21.54 -9.71 -10.42
CA LYS A 30 -22.78 -10.10 -9.75
C LYS A 30 -23.46 -8.92 -9.07
N LEU A 31 -22.68 -8.02 -8.46
CA LEU A 31 -23.20 -6.86 -7.75
C LEU A 31 -23.41 -5.65 -8.68
N LYS A 32 -23.01 -5.72 -9.96
CA LYS A 32 -23.06 -4.61 -10.93
C LYS A 32 -22.37 -3.36 -10.38
N ILE A 33 -21.22 -3.56 -9.76
CA ILE A 33 -20.40 -2.48 -9.23
C ILE A 33 -19.52 -1.97 -10.36
N ASP A 34 -19.56 -0.67 -10.62
CA ASP A 34 -18.60 -0.04 -11.50
C ASP A 34 -17.29 0.13 -10.72
N LEU A 35 -16.43 -0.89 -10.76
CA LEU A 35 -15.10 -0.78 -10.19
C LEU A 35 -14.31 0.20 -11.09
N PRO A 36 -13.85 1.35 -10.58
CA PRO A 36 -12.95 2.18 -11.35
C PRO A 36 -11.66 1.38 -11.53
N ALA A 37 -11.41 0.87 -12.74
CA ALA A 37 -10.07 0.41 -13.12
C ALA A 37 -9.13 1.53 -12.71
N GLU A 38 -8.16 1.23 -11.85
CA GLU A 38 -7.29 2.21 -11.19
C GLU A 38 -6.76 3.19 -12.23
N ARG A 39 -7.52 4.28 -12.42
CA ARG A 39 -7.11 5.31 -13.33
C ARG A 39 -5.99 5.94 -12.53
N GLY A 40 -4.78 5.88 -13.07
CA GLY A 40 -3.70 6.80 -12.75
C GLY A 40 -4.08 8.25 -13.06
N GLU A 41 -5.33 8.65 -12.75
CA GLU A 41 -5.74 10.01 -12.60
C GLU A 41 -4.97 10.53 -11.41
N VAL A 42 -3.82 11.12 -11.76
CA VAL A 42 -3.06 12.11 -10.99
C VAL A 42 -4.01 12.74 -10.00
N LYS A 43 -3.99 12.19 -8.77
CA LYS A 43 -4.94 12.51 -7.72
C LYS A 43 -4.94 14.02 -7.63
N ALA A 44 -5.98 14.67 -8.14
CA ALA A 44 -6.06 16.12 -8.15
C ALA A 44 -5.72 16.53 -6.73
N LYS A 45 -4.63 17.31 -6.57
CA LYS A 45 -4.00 17.58 -5.27
C LYS A 45 -5.04 18.25 -4.39
N SER A 46 -5.83 17.42 -3.71
CA SER A 46 -6.96 17.87 -2.91
C SER A 46 -6.38 18.82 -1.88
N LYS A 47 -7.01 19.96 -1.67
CA LYS A 47 -6.58 20.91 -0.63
C LYS A 47 -6.54 20.26 0.76
N LEU A 48 -7.29 19.17 0.94
CA LEU A 48 -7.20 18.32 2.12
C LEU A 48 -5.89 17.52 2.11
N ASN A 49 -5.56 16.82 1.03
CA ASN A 49 -4.28 16.11 0.93
C ASN A 49 -3.06 17.04 1.02
N GLU A 50 -3.12 18.25 0.45
CA GLU A 50 -2.03 19.23 0.54
C GLU A 50 -1.77 19.68 1.99
N ARG A 51 -2.82 19.85 2.80
CA ARG A 51 -2.70 20.26 4.21
C ARG A 51 -2.40 19.11 5.15
N PHE A 52 -2.93 17.93 4.89
CA PHE A 52 -2.92 16.80 5.83
C PHE A 52 -2.02 15.64 5.41
N LEU A 53 -1.64 15.54 4.14
CA LEU A 53 -0.74 14.53 3.60
C LEU A 53 0.43 15.22 2.87
N PRO A 54 1.33 15.92 3.59
CA PRO A 54 2.54 16.47 2.98
C PRO A 54 3.24 15.38 2.19
N ALA A 55 3.74 15.70 1.00
CA ALA A 55 4.54 14.78 0.18
C ALA A 55 5.53 14.08 1.10
N ARG A 56 5.39 12.76 1.19
CA ARG A 56 5.86 11.84 2.23
C ARG A 56 7.33 12.05 2.62
N SER A 57 7.65 13.11 3.33
CA SER A 57 8.75 13.14 4.27
C SER A 57 8.16 12.61 5.56
N LEU A 58 8.17 11.28 5.71
CA LEU A 58 7.89 10.68 7.00
C LEU A 58 8.81 11.38 8.00
N PRO A 59 8.27 12.08 9.02
CA PRO A 59 9.12 12.68 10.04
C PRO A 59 10.00 11.56 10.57
N GLN A 60 11.29 11.84 10.74
CA GLN A 60 12.27 10.84 11.16
C GLN A 60 11.76 10.23 12.47
N ARG A 61 11.19 9.02 12.40
CA ARG A 61 10.56 8.35 13.55
C ARG A 61 11.70 7.92 14.46
N ARG A 62 11.95 8.72 15.48
CA ARG A 62 12.95 8.44 16.51
C ARG A 62 12.23 7.79 17.69
N GLY A 63 12.88 6.80 18.31
CA GLY A 63 12.42 6.28 19.60
C GLY A 63 12.35 7.41 20.62
N LEU A 64 11.31 7.42 21.45
CA LEU A 64 11.23 8.30 22.59
C LEU A 64 12.26 7.85 23.64
N PRO A 65 12.77 8.74 24.50
CA PRO A 65 13.81 8.39 25.48
C PRO A 65 13.41 7.26 26.46
N PHE A 66 12.13 6.91 26.51
CA PHE A 66 11.58 5.83 27.35
C PHE A 66 10.73 4.83 26.57
N PHE A 67 10.54 4.98 25.25
CA PHE A 67 9.85 3.99 24.43
C PHE A 67 10.61 3.72 23.12
N PRO A 68 10.88 2.44 22.80
CA PRO A 68 11.42 2.08 21.51
C PRO A 68 10.49 2.56 20.39
N ASP A 69 11.06 2.79 19.20
CA ASP A 69 10.27 3.17 18.04
C ASP A 69 9.18 2.12 17.80
N LEU A 70 7.92 2.57 17.88
CA LEU A 70 6.75 1.72 17.76
C LEU A 70 6.77 0.93 16.44
N HIS A 71 7.21 1.57 15.36
CA HIS A 71 7.29 0.92 14.06
C HIS A 71 8.28 -0.25 14.05
N THR A 72 9.40 -0.10 14.75
CA THR A 72 10.40 -1.17 14.94
C THR A 72 9.83 -2.35 15.73
N GLU A 73 9.15 -2.09 16.84
CA GLU A 73 8.56 -3.15 17.67
C GLU A 73 7.43 -3.90 16.95
N VAL A 74 6.57 -3.18 16.24
CA VAL A 74 5.52 -3.80 15.41
C VAL A 74 6.16 -4.65 14.31
N SER A 75 7.13 -4.12 13.58
CA SER A 75 7.82 -4.90 12.53
C SER A 75 8.48 -6.16 13.07
N ARG A 76 9.07 -6.10 14.27
CA ARG A 76 9.70 -7.24 14.94
C ARG A 76 8.69 -8.34 15.27
N LEU A 77 7.51 -7.97 15.78
CA LEU A 77 6.43 -8.90 16.10
C LEU A 77 5.86 -9.55 14.84
N TRP A 78 5.70 -8.79 13.76
CA TRP A 78 5.14 -9.30 12.51
C TRP A 78 6.10 -10.22 11.76
N LYS A 79 7.42 -10.02 11.93
CA LYS A 79 8.47 -10.93 11.42
C LYS A 79 8.58 -12.24 12.21
N ARG A 80 7.93 -12.33 13.37
CA ARG A 80 7.91 -13.54 14.20
C ARG A 80 6.47 -14.05 14.26
N PRO A 81 6.06 -14.88 13.29
CA PRO A 81 4.73 -15.47 13.35
C PRO A 81 4.56 -16.17 14.69
N VAL A 82 3.40 -15.95 15.33
CA VAL A 82 3.07 -16.54 16.62
C VAL A 82 3.05 -18.06 16.42
N GLN A 83 4.01 -18.75 17.01
CA GLN A 83 4.03 -20.21 17.05
C GLN A 83 3.21 -20.62 18.28
N TYR A 84 2.10 -21.32 18.03
CA TYR A 84 1.27 -21.96 19.05
C TYR A 84 1.78 -23.37 19.37
#